data_AF-A0A2W7Q6Z6-F1
#
_entry.id   AF-A0A2W7Q6Z6-F1
#
_cell.length_a   1.000
_cell.length_b   1.000
_cell.length_c   1.000
_cell.angle_alpha   90.00
_cell.angle_beta   90.00
_cell.angle_gamma   90.00
#
_symmetry.space_group_name_H-M   'P 1'
#
loop_
_entity.id
_entity.type
_entity.pdbx_description
1 polymer ?
#
loop_
_entity_poly.entity_id
_entity_poly.type
_entity_poly.pdbx_seq_one_letter_code
_entity_poly.pdbx_strand_id
1 'polypeptide(L)'
;MGEITRGPLQWHTNDPYVGAPENGASLSQILTIWAVWISSLITIAILWHRHVLDAHGVGPIAPLGLRQPLAYLGKLLGAWSLIIIPFGLISGIALAIIMPGLFHSVESAASFSPAGIAIFTALGIVMGWGIMRLSLALPETAIGQPGSIFESWRKTSPLSGALWITAALEMGLFTAISYLGDTVAALDIRLAYLVENLGWFIPAIVGIAILTLLYEHLYHGRPLRDDGASSE
;
A
#
# COMPACT_ATOMS: atom_id res chain seq x y z
N MET A 1 22.39 58.45 -25.60
CA MET A 1 23.00 57.48 -24.66
C MET A 1 22.46 57.81 -23.28
N GLY A 2 21.46 57.05 -22.82
CA GLY A 2 20.92 57.14 -21.46
C GLY A 2 21.13 55.78 -20.80
N GLU A 3 21.96 55.74 -19.78
CA GLU A 3 22.36 54.53 -19.07
C GLU A 3 21.23 54.13 -18.12
N ILE A 4 20.54 53.04 -18.44
CA ILE A 4 19.51 52.45 -17.58
C ILE A 4 20.25 51.73 -16.44
N THR A 5 20.44 52.43 -15.33
CA THR A 5 20.94 51.86 -14.08
C THR A 5 19.89 50.90 -13.52
N ARG A 6 20.09 49.60 -13.79
CA ARG A 6 19.36 48.54 -13.07
C ARG A 6 19.81 48.58 -11.61
N GLY A 7 18.98 49.16 -10.75
CA GLY A 7 19.15 49.00 -9.30
C GLY A 7 19.19 47.52 -8.92
N PRO A 8 19.81 47.16 -7.79
CA PRO A 8 19.91 45.76 -7.35
C PRO A 8 18.50 45.17 -7.30
N LEU A 9 18.33 43.95 -7.85
CA LEU A 9 17.11 43.17 -7.71
C LEU A 9 16.78 43.08 -6.22
N GLN A 10 15.85 43.91 -5.77
CA GLN A 10 15.23 43.76 -4.48
C GLN A 10 14.26 42.60 -4.64
N TRP A 11 14.73 41.39 -4.33
CA TRP A 11 13.84 40.26 -4.11
C TRP A 11 12.84 40.70 -3.06
N HIS A 12 11.59 40.93 -3.47
CA HIS A 12 10.53 41.30 -2.56
C HIS A 12 10.46 40.23 -1.48
N THR A 13 10.74 40.61 -0.23
CA THR A 13 10.57 39.82 1.00
C THR A 13 9.12 39.46 1.30
N ASN A 14 8.21 39.68 0.35
CA ASN A 14 6.85 39.18 0.32
C ASN A 14 6.78 37.84 -0.42
N ASP A 15 7.81 37.01 -0.25
CA ASP A 15 7.70 35.61 -0.61
C ASP A 15 6.71 34.99 0.39
N PRO A 16 5.52 34.52 -0.03
CA PRO A 16 4.51 33.97 0.89
C PRO A 16 5.01 32.73 1.66
N TYR A 17 6.21 32.24 1.35
CA TYR A 17 6.90 31.17 2.05
C TYR A 17 7.86 31.65 3.17
N VAL A 18 8.12 32.96 3.33
CA VAL A 18 9.00 33.52 4.39
C VAL A 18 8.31 33.61 5.77
N GLY A 19 7.07 33.11 5.88
CA GLY A 19 6.34 32.96 7.15
C GLY A 19 6.06 31.51 7.54
N ALA A 20 6.73 30.52 6.93
CA ALA A 20 6.62 29.15 7.42
C ALA A 20 7.08 29.12 8.89
N PRO A 21 6.24 28.65 9.84
CA PRO A 21 6.62 28.62 11.24
C PRO A 21 7.94 27.87 11.39
N GLU A 22 8.92 28.51 12.04
CA GLU A 22 10.22 27.90 12.40
C GLU A 22 10.03 26.65 13.29
N ASN A 23 8.83 26.49 13.83
CA ASN A 23 8.38 25.36 14.61
C ASN A 23 7.84 24.31 13.65
N GLY A 24 8.57 23.19 13.50
CA GLY A 24 8.02 21.99 12.87
C GLY A 24 6.65 21.61 13.45
N ALA A 25 5.85 20.86 12.68
CA ALA A 25 4.51 20.46 13.11
C ALA A 25 4.52 19.90 14.53
N SER A 26 3.63 20.40 15.40
CA SER A 26 3.55 19.90 16.78
C SER A 26 3.14 18.43 16.78
N LEU A 27 3.55 17.67 17.82
CA LEU A 27 3.12 16.28 17.96
C LEU A 27 1.59 16.14 17.92
N SER A 28 0.86 17.09 18.51
CA SER A 28 -0.61 17.12 18.45
C SER A 28 -1.15 17.32 17.03
N GLN A 29 -0.53 18.18 16.21
CA GLN A 29 -0.91 18.35 14.81
C GLN A 29 -0.65 17.07 14.01
N ILE A 30 0.52 16.46 14.20
CA ILE A 30 0.89 15.19 13.55
C ILE A 30 -0.14 14.11 13.90
N LEU A 31 -0.38 13.87 15.19
CA LEU A 31 -1.35 12.86 15.65
C LEU A 31 -2.76 13.13 15.12
N THR A 32 -3.17 14.41 15.02
CA THR A 32 -4.48 14.78 14.47
C THR A 32 -4.57 14.42 12.98
N ILE A 33 -3.53 14.76 12.20
CA ILE A 33 -3.47 14.42 10.77
C ILE A 33 -3.54 12.90 10.59
N TRP A 34 -2.75 12.14 11.36
CA TRP A 34 -2.77 10.69 11.32
C TRP A 34 -4.13 10.11 11.70
N ALA A 35 -4.78 10.64 12.74
CA ALA A 35 -6.11 10.18 13.16
C ALA A 35 -7.17 10.43 12.07
N VAL A 36 -7.17 11.63 11.46
CA VAL A 36 -8.08 11.96 10.35
C VAL A 36 -7.80 11.08 9.12
N TRP A 37 -6.52 10.87 8.78
CA TRP A 37 -6.12 10.06 7.64
C TRP A 37 -6.52 8.59 7.81
N ILE A 38 -6.19 7.97 8.95
CA ILE A 38 -6.53 6.58 9.25
C ILE A 38 -8.05 6.39 9.33
N SER A 39 -8.77 7.28 10.01
CA SER A 39 -10.24 7.17 10.12
C SER A 39 -10.92 7.30 8.75
N SER A 40 -10.41 8.16 7.87
CA SER A 40 -10.88 8.30 6.50
C SER A 40 -10.64 7.02 5.70
N LEU A 41 -9.43 6.44 5.77
CA LEU A 41 -9.09 5.20 5.07
C LEU A 41 -9.92 4.00 5.55
N ILE A 42 -10.12 3.86 6.86
CA ILE A 42 -10.98 2.80 7.42
C ILE A 42 -12.42 2.97 6.92
N THR A 43 -12.93 4.20 6.91
CA THR A 43 -14.28 4.49 6.45
C THR A 43 -14.42 4.13 4.96
N ILE A 44 -13.50 4.59 4.12
CA ILE A 44 -13.48 4.27 2.69
C ILE A 44 -13.43 2.76 2.48
N ALA A 45 -12.56 2.04 3.20
CA ALA A 45 -12.42 0.60 3.07
C ALA A 45 -13.69 -0.17 3.48
N ILE A 46 -14.37 0.26 4.55
CA ILE A 46 -15.64 -0.33 4.96
C ILE A 46 -16.73 -0.10 3.90
N LEU A 47 -16.85 1.13 3.41
CA LEU A 47 -17.83 1.48 2.38
C LEU A 47 -17.58 0.70 1.08
N TRP A 48 -16.33 0.61 0.66
CA TRP A 48 -15.92 -0.18 -0.50
C TRP A 48 -16.27 -1.67 -0.32
N HIS A 49 -15.93 -2.30 0.80
CA HIS A 49 -16.27 -3.69 1.05
C HIS A 49 -17.79 -3.95 1.08
N ARG A 50 -18.58 -3.05 1.69
CA ARG A 50 -20.05 -3.15 1.67
C ARG A 50 -20.62 -3.05 0.26
N HIS A 51 -20.04 -2.20 -0.57
CA HIS A 51 -20.44 -2.04 -1.96
C HIS A 51 -20.12 -3.29 -2.79
N VAL A 52 -18.89 -3.80 -2.70
CA VAL A 52 -18.46 -5.00 -3.46
C VAL A 52 -19.25 -6.25 -3.07
N LEU A 53 -19.57 -6.42 -1.79
CA LEU A 53 -20.34 -7.56 -1.31
C LEU A 53 -21.84 -7.46 -1.58
N ASP A 54 -22.31 -6.37 -2.18
CA ASP A 54 -23.74 -6.07 -2.38
C ASP A 54 -24.55 -6.33 -1.10
N ALA A 55 -24.09 -5.74 0.01
CA ALA A 55 -24.63 -6.00 1.35
C ALA A 55 -26.06 -5.46 1.50
N HIS A 56 -27.02 -6.17 0.91
CA HIS A 56 -28.44 -5.88 0.94
C HIS A 56 -28.91 -5.87 2.40
N GLY A 57 -29.38 -4.71 2.87
CA GLY A 57 -29.88 -4.52 4.24
C GLY A 57 -28.99 -3.65 5.14
N VAL A 58 -27.71 -3.45 4.79
CA VAL A 58 -26.83 -2.52 5.53
C VAL A 58 -26.68 -1.18 4.82
N GLY A 59 -27.12 -1.02 3.56
CA GLY A 59 -27.06 0.25 2.82
C GLY A 59 -25.62 0.77 2.58
N PRO A 60 -25.31 1.39 1.44
CA PRO A 60 -23.98 1.94 1.19
C PRO A 60 -23.59 3.01 2.23
N ILE A 61 -24.57 3.67 2.86
CA ILE A 61 -24.37 4.83 3.74
C ILE A 61 -25.00 4.60 5.14
N ALA A 62 -25.22 3.34 5.59
CA ALA A 62 -25.73 3.19 6.96
C ALA A 62 -24.75 3.79 7.97
N PRO A 63 -25.28 4.45 9.01
CA PRO A 63 -24.47 5.13 10.01
C PRO A 63 -23.43 4.17 10.61
N LEU A 64 -22.17 4.52 10.42
CA LEU A 64 -21.05 3.83 11.03
C LEU A 64 -20.96 4.28 12.49
N GLY A 65 -21.59 3.54 13.41
CA GLY A 65 -21.28 3.70 14.82
C GLY A 65 -19.79 3.41 15.07
N LEU A 66 -19.18 4.05 16.08
CA LEU A 66 -17.73 3.92 16.38
C LEU A 66 -17.25 2.46 16.54
N ARG A 67 -18.13 1.56 16.98
CA ARG A 67 -17.83 0.15 17.18
C ARG A 67 -17.35 -0.55 15.90
N GLN A 68 -17.88 -0.18 14.74
CA GLN A 68 -17.59 -0.89 13.50
C GLN A 68 -16.23 -0.51 12.88
N PRO A 69 -15.86 0.79 12.75
CA PRO A 69 -14.50 1.18 12.42
C PRO A 69 -13.45 0.63 13.38
N LEU A 70 -13.74 0.58 14.68
CA LEU A 70 -12.83 0.01 15.68
C LEU A 70 -12.65 -1.51 15.53
N ALA A 71 -13.74 -2.25 15.30
CA ALA A 71 -13.67 -3.69 15.04
C ALA A 71 -12.89 -3.99 13.74
N TYR A 72 -13.12 -3.18 12.70
CA TYR A 72 -12.40 -3.27 11.45
C TYR A 72 -10.89 -3.00 11.63
N LEU A 73 -10.54 -1.93 12.35
CA LEU A 73 -9.15 -1.61 12.69
C LEU A 73 -8.50 -2.73 13.51
N GLY A 74 -9.20 -3.29 14.49
CA GLY A 74 -8.71 -4.41 15.28
C GLY A 74 -8.40 -5.64 14.43
N LYS A 75 -9.27 -5.98 13.47
CA LYS A 75 -9.04 -7.10 12.54
C LYS A 75 -7.90 -6.82 11.58
N LEU A 76 -7.80 -5.59 11.08
CA LEU A 76 -6.68 -5.13 10.25
C LEU A 76 -5.35 -5.26 11.00
N LEU A 77 -5.24 -4.70 12.21
CA LEU A 77 -4.03 -4.80 13.03
C LEU A 77 -3.69 -6.25 13.41
N GLY A 78 -4.71 -7.07 13.70
CA GLY A 78 -4.53 -8.49 13.96
C GLY A 78 -3.95 -9.23 12.75
N ALA A 79 -4.50 -8.99 11.55
CA ALA A 79 -4.01 -9.56 10.31
C ALA A 79 -2.57 -9.11 10.01
N TRP A 80 -2.31 -7.80 10.11
CA TRP A 80 -0.99 -7.23 9.88
C TRP A 80 0.05 -7.74 10.88
N SER A 81 -0.28 -7.86 12.16
CA SER A 81 0.66 -8.36 13.18
C SER A 81 1.04 -9.83 12.97
N LEU A 82 0.10 -10.65 12.48
CA LEU A 82 0.36 -12.06 12.14
C LEU A 82 1.32 -12.25 10.96
N ILE A 83 1.53 -11.23 10.13
CA ILE A 83 2.46 -11.30 8.98
C ILE A 83 3.70 -10.46 9.22
N ILE A 84 3.56 -9.15 9.50
CA ILE A 84 4.73 -8.25 9.58
C ILE A 84 5.67 -8.69 10.69
N ILE A 85 5.17 -9.03 11.87
CA ILE A 85 6.04 -9.32 13.01
C ILE A 85 6.92 -10.54 12.72
N PRO A 86 6.36 -11.73 12.37
CA PRO A 86 7.20 -12.88 12.07
C PRO A 86 8.04 -12.66 10.82
N PHE A 87 7.50 -12.03 9.77
CA PHE A 87 8.24 -11.78 8.55
C PHE A 87 9.41 -10.81 8.77
N GLY A 88 9.17 -9.69 9.44
CA GLY A 88 10.17 -8.67 9.77
C GLY A 88 11.25 -9.22 10.69
N LEU A 89 10.89 -10.09 11.63
CA LEU A 89 11.85 -10.79 12.48
C LEU A 89 12.72 -11.76 11.65
N ILE A 90 12.10 -12.63 10.86
CA ILE A 90 12.80 -13.64 10.05
C ILE A 90 13.69 -12.97 9.00
N SER A 91 13.15 -12.02 8.25
CA SER A 91 13.89 -11.27 7.23
C SER A 91 14.97 -10.40 7.86
N GLY A 92 14.71 -9.74 8.99
CA GLY A 92 15.69 -8.94 9.72
C GLY A 92 16.87 -9.78 10.23
N ILE A 93 16.60 -10.95 10.80
CA ILE A 93 17.64 -11.90 11.23
C ILE A 93 18.42 -12.44 10.01
N ALA A 94 17.73 -12.87 8.96
CA ALA A 94 18.36 -13.39 7.75
C ALA A 94 19.27 -12.33 7.10
N LEU A 95 18.78 -11.09 6.98
CA LEU A 95 19.57 -9.97 6.48
C LEU A 95 20.75 -9.69 7.42
N ALA A 96 20.57 -9.62 8.74
CA ALA A 96 21.66 -9.40 9.68
C ALA A 96 22.77 -10.47 9.64
N ILE A 97 22.47 -11.70 9.22
CA ILE A 97 23.44 -12.79 9.05
C ILE A 97 24.16 -12.71 7.69
N ILE A 98 23.43 -12.37 6.63
CA ILE A 98 23.95 -12.34 5.25
C ILE A 98 24.72 -11.04 4.97
N MET A 99 24.27 -9.93 5.53
CA MET A 99 24.69 -8.58 5.19
C MET A 99 26.02 -8.08 5.77
N PRO A 100 26.60 -8.60 6.88
CA PRO A 100 27.93 -8.17 7.33
C PRO A 100 29.04 -8.35 6.27
N GLY A 101 28.85 -9.27 5.31
CA GLY A 101 29.74 -9.45 4.15
C GLY A 101 29.47 -8.51 2.95
N LEU A 102 28.33 -7.81 2.93
CA LEU A 102 27.88 -6.93 1.83
C LEU A 102 28.04 -5.43 2.14
N PHE A 103 28.03 -5.03 3.42
CA PHE A 103 28.11 -3.61 3.83
C PHE A 103 29.52 -3.08 4.11
N HIS A 104 30.57 -3.91 4.00
CA HIS A 104 31.96 -3.45 4.13
C HIS A 104 32.42 -2.48 3.02
N SER A 105 31.55 -2.12 2.06
CA SER A 105 31.83 -1.21 0.94
C SER A 105 30.80 -0.09 0.74
N VAL A 106 29.91 0.18 1.71
CA VAL A 106 28.83 1.16 1.54
C VAL A 106 29.28 2.56 1.98
N GLU A 107 30.19 3.14 1.19
CA GLU A 107 30.40 4.60 1.16
C GLU A 107 29.56 5.29 0.07
N SER A 108 28.86 4.54 -0.79
CA SER A 108 27.87 5.10 -1.72
C SER A 108 26.47 4.61 -1.37
N ALA A 109 25.62 5.54 -0.95
CA ALA A 109 24.18 5.35 -1.01
C ALA A 109 23.78 5.10 -2.48
N ALA A 110 22.83 4.19 -2.69
CA ALA A 110 22.07 4.02 -3.94
C ALA A 110 22.52 2.98 -4.99
N SER A 111 23.18 1.89 -4.62
CA SER A 111 23.19 0.71 -5.51
C SER A 111 22.98 -0.60 -4.76
N PHE A 112 21.75 -1.10 -4.81
CA PHE A 112 21.49 -2.49 -4.44
C PHE A 112 22.20 -3.41 -5.44
N SER A 113 22.92 -4.41 -4.94
CA SER A 113 23.45 -5.46 -5.82
C SER A 113 22.30 -6.24 -6.49
N PRO A 114 22.50 -6.84 -7.68
CA PRO A 114 21.46 -7.68 -8.30
C PRO A 114 20.92 -8.77 -7.38
N ALA A 115 21.78 -9.33 -6.52
CA ALA A 115 21.39 -10.27 -5.48
C ALA A 115 20.49 -9.63 -4.41
N GLY A 116 20.82 -8.41 -3.96
CA GLY A 116 19.98 -7.64 -3.04
C GLY A 116 18.59 -7.38 -3.63
N ILE A 117 18.51 -6.93 -4.88
CA ILE A 117 17.24 -6.70 -5.60
C ILE A 117 16.42 -7.99 -5.66
N ALA A 118 17.04 -9.12 -6.02
CA ALA A 118 16.36 -10.40 -6.08
C ALA A 118 15.80 -10.84 -4.72
N ILE A 119 16.57 -10.67 -3.65
CA ILE A 119 16.15 -10.97 -2.27
C ILE A 119 14.98 -10.07 -1.85
N PHE A 120 15.10 -8.75 -2.03
CA PHE A 120 14.02 -7.80 -1.69
C PHE A 120 12.75 -8.07 -2.49
N THR A 121 12.88 -8.40 -3.77
CA THR A 121 11.75 -8.77 -4.62
C THR A 121 11.08 -10.04 -4.09
N ALA A 122 11.85 -11.10 -3.83
CA ALA A 122 11.30 -12.35 -3.30
C ALA A 122 10.59 -12.15 -1.95
N LEU A 123 11.20 -11.37 -1.05
CA LEU A 123 10.61 -10.97 0.22
C LEU A 123 9.30 -10.20 0.03
N GLY A 124 9.28 -9.22 -0.87
CA GLY A 124 8.08 -8.45 -1.21
C GLY A 124 6.95 -9.32 -1.74
N ILE A 125 7.26 -10.32 -2.59
CA ILE A 125 6.27 -11.27 -3.11
C ILE A 125 5.67 -12.12 -1.99
N VAL A 126 6.52 -12.66 -1.09
CA VAL A 126 6.05 -13.46 0.06
C VAL A 126 5.15 -12.63 0.98
N MET A 127 5.54 -11.37 1.23
CA MET A 127 4.76 -10.43 2.02
C MET A 127 3.41 -10.12 1.35
N GLY A 128 3.42 -9.75 0.08
CA GLY A 128 2.22 -9.42 -0.71
C GLY A 128 1.24 -10.60 -0.76
N TRP A 129 1.75 -11.81 -1.01
CA TRP A 129 0.95 -13.03 -0.99
C TRP A 129 0.23 -13.22 0.36
N GLY A 130 0.95 -13.03 1.47
CA GLY A 130 0.36 -13.11 2.80
C GLY A 130 -0.69 -12.04 3.04
N ILE A 131 -0.38 -10.77 2.72
CA ILE A 131 -1.27 -9.63 2.92
C ILE A 131 -2.58 -9.83 2.16
N MET A 132 -2.53 -10.29 0.90
CA MET A 132 -3.74 -10.55 0.12
C MET A 132 -4.62 -11.63 0.75
N ARG A 133 -4.04 -12.73 1.25
CA ARG A 133 -4.82 -13.79 1.91
C ARG A 133 -5.55 -13.31 3.17
N LEU A 134 -4.93 -12.42 3.93
CA LEU A 134 -5.54 -11.88 5.15
C LEU A 134 -6.49 -10.72 4.89
N SER A 135 -6.25 -9.95 3.82
CA SER A 135 -7.16 -8.89 3.38
C SER A 135 -8.54 -9.44 3.08
N LEU A 136 -8.63 -10.69 2.61
CA LEU A 136 -9.89 -11.36 2.32
C LEU A 136 -10.76 -11.65 3.56
N ALA A 137 -10.22 -11.46 4.78
CA ALA A 137 -10.97 -11.55 6.03
C ALA A 137 -11.70 -10.23 6.37
N LEU A 138 -11.23 -9.10 5.85
CA LEU A 138 -11.73 -7.77 6.22
C LEU A 138 -13.20 -7.50 5.83
N PRO A 139 -13.71 -7.99 4.68
CA PRO A 139 -15.09 -7.71 4.26
C PRO A 139 -16.15 -8.20 5.25
N GLU A 140 -15.96 -9.37 5.84
CA GLU A 140 -16.91 -9.95 6.83
C GLU A 140 -17.16 -8.96 7.98
N THR A 141 -16.11 -8.28 8.44
CA THR A 141 -16.21 -7.27 9.51
C THR A 141 -16.81 -5.96 9.02
N ALA A 142 -16.60 -5.59 7.75
CA ALA A 142 -17.23 -4.42 7.13
C ALA A 142 -18.76 -4.54 7.07
N ILE A 143 -19.30 -5.75 6.94
CA ILE A 143 -20.75 -6.04 6.98
C ILE A 143 -21.24 -6.47 8.38
N GLY A 144 -20.37 -6.47 9.39
CA GLY A 144 -20.73 -6.79 10.78
C GLY A 144 -20.88 -8.28 11.07
N GLN A 145 -20.43 -9.16 10.17
CA GLN A 145 -20.41 -10.60 10.39
C GLN A 145 -19.17 -11.02 11.21
N PRO A 146 -19.34 -11.94 12.17
CA PRO A 146 -18.21 -12.54 12.87
C PRO A 146 -17.47 -13.45 11.89
N GLY A 147 -16.18 -13.20 11.72
CA GLY A 147 -15.36 -13.98 10.81
C GLY A 147 -13.91 -14.02 11.25
N SER A 148 -13.29 -15.19 11.18
CA SER A 148 -11.93 -15.41 11.68
C SER A 148 -10.88 -15.17 10.59
N ILE A 149 -9.73 -14.61 10.98
CA ILE A 149 -8.57 -14.46 10.09
C ILE A 149 -8.12 -15.83 9.54
N PHE A 150 -8.15 -16.87 10.38
CA PHE A 150 -7.80 -18.24 9.97
C PHE A 150 -8.82 -18.85 9.00
N GLU A 151 -10.09 -18.44 9.11
CA GLU A 151 -11.12 -18.89 8.19
C GLU A 151 -10.89 -18.31 6.79
N SER A 152 -10.52 -17.03 6.69
CA SER A 152 -10.06 -16.42 5.43
C SER A 152 -8.87 -17.17 4.85
N TRP A 153 -7.88 -17.54 5.68
CA TRP A 153 -6.75 -18.33 5.22
C TRP A 153 -7.20 -19.65 4.59
N ARG A 154 -8.12 -20.37 5.23
CA ARG A 154 -8.65 -21.65 4.69
C ARG A 154 -9.45 -21.43 3.40
N LYS A 155 -10.34 -20.44 3.37
CA LYS A 155 -11.16 -20.09 2.19
C LYS A 155 -10.31 -19.74 0.96
N THR A 156 -9.15 -19.14 1.18
CA THR A 156 -8.24 -18.69 0.11
C THR A 156 -7.21 -19.72 -0.30
N SER A 157 -7.14 -20.87 0.39
CA SER A 157 -6.16 -21.92 0.09
C SER A 157 -6.21 -22.44 -1.35
N PRO A 158 -7.40 -22.67 -1.96
CA PRO A 158 -7.48 -23.10 -3.36
C PRO A 158 -6.94 -22.07 -4.35
N LEU A 159 -6.97 -20.78 -3.98
CA LEU A 159 -6.51 -19.67 -4.81
C LEU A 159 -5.04 -19.31 -4.58
N SER A 160 -4.34 -20.03 -3.70
CA SER A 160 -2.98 -19.67 -3.26
C SER A 160 -2.00 -19.49 -4.44
N GLY A 161 -2.11 -20.33 -5.47
CA GLY A 161 -1.27 -20.21 -6.67
C GLY A 161 -1.53 -18.92 -7.45
N ALA A 162 -2.80 -18.55 -7.64
CA ALA A 162 -3.16 -17.29 -8.28
C ALA A 162 -2.67 -16.08 -7.48
N LEU A 163 -2.76 -16.14 -6.14
CA LEU A 163 -2.28 -15.08 -5.25
C LEU A 163 -0.76 -14.90 -5.32
N TRP A 164 0.02 -15.97 -5.54
CA TRP A 164 1.46 -15.86 -5.77
C TRP A 164 1.77 -15.09 -7.06
N ILE A 165 1.03 -15.38 -8.13
CA ILE A 165 1.18 -14.69 -9.42
C ILE A 165 0.81 -13.22 -9.26
N THR A 166 -0.30 -12.93 -8.56
CA THR A 166 -0.69 -11.55 -8.25
C THR A 166 0.39 -10.83 -7.46
N ALA A 167 0.97 -11.47 -6.43
CA ALA A 167 1.99 -10.84 -5.59
C ALA A 167 3.27 -10.56 -6.39
N ALA A 168 3.63 -11.48 -7.29
CA ALA A 168 4.73 -11.30 -8.22
C ALA A 168 4.48 -10.15 -9.20
N LEU A 169 3.25 -10.01 -9.71
CA LEU A 169 2.85 -8.92 -10.57
C LEU A 169 2.93 -7.57 -9.86
N GLU A 170 2.34 -7.46 -8.66
CA GLU A 170 2.37 -6.24 -7.86
C GLU A 170 3.80 -5.83 -7.51
N MET A 171 4.62 -6.78 -7.04
CA MET A 171 6.01 -6.49 -6.69
C MET A 171 6.85 -6.16 -7.93
N GLY A 172 6.61 -6.84 -9.05
CA GLY A 172 7.25 -6.54 -10.32
C GLY A 172 6.91 -5.13 -10.80
N LEU A 173 5.66 -4.72 -10.68
CA LEU A 173 5.20 -3.39 -11.04
C LEU A 173 5.81 -2.31 -10.14
N PHE A 174 5.78 -2.53 -8.82
CA PHE A 174 6.42 -1.64 -7.85
C PHE A 174 7.93 -1.49 -8.13
N THR A 175 8.61 -2.60 -8.42
CA THR A 175 10.04 -2.62 -8.73
C THR A 175 10.32 -1.86 -10.03
N ALA A 176 9.55 -2.12 -11.09
CA ALA A 176 9.71 -1.44 -12.37
C ALA A 176 9.51 0.07 -12.28
N ILE A 177 8.50 0.53 -11.53
CA ILE A 177 8.26 1.97 -11.34
C ILE A 177 9.37 2.59 -10.49
N SER A 178 9.85 1.91 -9.45
CA SER A 178 10.98 2.37 -8.65
C SER A 178 12.23 2.58 -9.50
N TYR A 179 12.58 1.62 -10.36
CA TYR A 179 13.70 1.75 -11.30
C TYR A 179 13.52 2.90 -12.29
N LEU A 180 12.31 3.10 -12.79
CA LEU A 180 12.00 4.24 -13.63
C LEU A 180 12.22 5.55 -12.86
N GLY A 181 11.81 5.59 -11.59
CA GLY A 181 12.01 6.73 -10.68
C GLY A 181 13.49 7.08 -10.53
N ASP A 182 14.34 6.08 -10.26
CA ASP A 182 15.80 6.26 -10.14
C ASP A 182 16.41 6.78 -11.45
N THR A 183 16.00 6.22 -12.59
CA THR A 183 16.48 6.64 -13.92
C THR A 183 16.07 8.08 -14.22
N VAL A 184 14.84 8.45 -13.85
CA VAL A 184 14.30 9.79 -14.05
C VAL A 184 14.93 10.80 -13.09
N ALA A 185 15.28 10.40 -11.86
CA ALA A 185 15.93 11.26 -10.88
C ALA A 185 17.30 11.76 -11.35
N ALA A 186 18.00 10.95 -12.14
CA ALA A 186 19.24 11.37 -12.78
C ALA A 186 19.05 12.49 -13.83
N LEU A 187 17.82 12.68 -14.32
CA LEU A 187 17.47 13.70 -15.32
C LEU A 187 16.80 14.92 -14.68
N ASP A 188 15.77 14.71 -13.85
CA ASP A 188 15.00 15.76 -13.18
C ASP A 188 14.35 15.22 -11.89
N ILE A 189 14.69 15.84 -10.76
CA ILE A 189 14.18 15.44 -9.43
C ILE A 189 12.66 15.63 -9.27
N ARG A 190 12.06 16.64 -9.92
CA ARG A 190 10.60 16.88 -9.85
C ARG A 190 9.84 15.80 -10.59
N LEU A 191 10.39 15.35 -11.72
CA LEU A 191 9.82 14.24 -12.47
C LEU A 191 9.98 12.92 -11.70
N ALA A 192 11.08 12.74 -10.96
CA ALA A 192 11.27 11.58 -10.10
C ALA A 192 10.24 11.52 -8.97
N TYR A 193 9.94 12.65 -8.32
CA TYR A 193 8.86 12.72 -7.33
C TYR A 193 7.51 12.30 -7.91
N LEU A 194 7.19 12.71 -9.15
CA LEU A 194 5.97 12.28 -9.81
C LEU A 194 5.95 10.75 -10.02
N VAL A 195 7.06 10.19 -10.50
CA VAL A 195 7.19 8.73 -10.71
C VAL A 195 7.10 7.95 -9.40
N GLU A 196 7.70 8.45 -8.31
CA GLU A 196 7.61 7.85 -6.98
C GLU A 196 6.16 7.80 -6.48
N ASN A 197 5.39 8.88 -6.67
CA ASN A 197 3.97 8.90 -6.32
C ASN A 197 3.16 7.87 -7.14
N LEU A 198 3.48 7.71 -8.42
CA LEU A 198 2.89 6.66 -9.26
C LEU A 198 3.30 5.25 -8.79
N GLY A 199 4.50 5.11 -8.24
CA GLY A 199 5.02 3.86 -7.68
C GLY A 199 4.22 3.33 -6.51
N TRP A 200 3.60 4.22 -5.73
CA TRP A 200 2.66 3.83 -4.68
C TRP A 200 1.23 3.69 -5.19
N PHE A 201 0.81 4.59 -6.08
CA PHE A 201 -0.58 4.65 -6.53
C PHE A 201 -0.95 3.50 -7.46
N ILE A 202 -0.14 3.21 -8.49
CA ILE A 202 -0.49 2.22 -9.51
C ILE A 202 -0.58 0.81 -8.91
N PRO A 203 0.42 0.30 -8.16
CA PRO A 203 0.30 -1.01 -7.53
C PRO A 203 -0.87 -1.09 -6.55
N ALA A 204 -1.18 -0.02 -5.82
CA ALA A 204 -2.33 0.01 -4.92
C ALA A 204 -3.66 -0.14 -5.67
N ILE A 205 -3.86 0.59 -6.77
CA ILE A 205 -5.08 0.48 -7.58
C ILE A 205 -5.19 -0.90 -8.24
N VAL A 206 -4.08 -1.45 -8.75
CA VAL A 206 -4.05 -2.81 -9.30
C VAL A 206 -4.43 -3.84 -8.22
N GLY A 207 -3.87 -3.72 -7.02
CA GLY A 207 -4.20 -4.61 -5.91
C GLY A 207 -5.66 -4.52 -5.47
N ILE A 208 -6.22 -3.31 -5.41
CA ILE A 208 -7.65 -3.12 -5.12
C ILE A 208 -8.52 -3.77 -6.21
N ALA A 209 -8.16 -3.63 -7.49
CA ALA A 209 -8.88 -4.25 -8.59
C ALA A 209 -8.86 -5.78 -8.49
N ILE A 210 -7.70 -6.36 -8.19
CA ILE A 210 -7.55 -7.82 -8.04
C ILE A 210 -8.30 -8.33 -6.81
N LEU A 211 -8.23 -7.62 -5.68
CA LEU A 211 -9.03 -7.94 -4.49
C LEU A 211 -10.53 -7.89 -4.79
N THR A 212 -10.99 -6.91 -5.56
CA THR A 212 -12.40 -6.82 -5.98
C THR A 212 -12.83 -8.06 -6.77
N LEU A 213 -12.03 -8.49 -7.76
CA LEU A 213 -12.30 -9.71 -8.52
C LEU A 213 -12.29 -10.97 -7.64
N LEU A 214 -11.36 -11.05 -6.70
CA LEU A 214 -11.30 -12.16 -5.74
C LEU A 214 -12.52 -12.18 -4.82
N TYR A 215 -13.02 -11.03 -4.40
CA TYR A 215 -14.25 -10.93 -3.62
C TYR A 215 -15.45 -11.40 -4.41
N GLU A 216 -15.59 -10.98 -5.67
CA GLU A 216 -16.67 -11.44 -6.52
C GLU A 216 -16.63 -12.97 -6.73
N HIS A 217 -15.46 -13.54 -6.94
CA HIS A 217 -15.31 -14.99 -7.06
C HIS A 217 -15.66 -15.72 -5.77
N LEU A 218 -15.15 -15.27 -4.63
CA LEU A 218 -15.29 -15.97 -3.35
C LEU A 218 -16.68 -15.83 -2.72
N TYR A 219 -17.32 -14.67 -2.86
CA TYR A 219 -18.62 -14.40 -2.23
C TYR A 219 -19.79 -14.59 -3.19
N HIS A 220 -19.62 -14.27 -4.48
CA HIS A 220 -20.70 -14.37 -5.48
C HIS A 220 -20.53 -15.58 -6.41
N GLY A 221 -19.45 -16.35 -6.27
CA GLY A 221 -19.21 -17.55 -7.09
C GLY A 221 -18.93 -17.27 -8.56
N ARG A 222 -18.65 -16.01 -8.94
CA ARG A 222 -18.37 -15.64 -10.33
C ARG A 222 -17.07 -16.29 -10.80
N PRO A 223 -17.01 -16.86 -12.01
CA PRO A 223 -15.80 -17.51 -12.48
C PRO A 223 -14.67 -16.48 -12.70
N LEU A 224 -13.43 -16.84 -12.38
CA LEU A 224 -12.25 -15.98 -12.64
C LEU A 224 -11.83 -15.98 -14.11
N ARG A 225 -12.37 -16.92 -14.89
CA ARG A 225 -12.18 -17.05 -16.33
C ARG A 225 -13.52 -17.41 -16.95
N ASP A 226 -13.90 -16.73 -18.02
CA ASP A 226 -15.05 -17.15 -18.82
C ASP A 226 -14.71 -18.48 -19.51
N ASP A 227 -14.99 -19.56 -18.81
CA ASP A 227 -15.06 -20.87 -19.40
C ASP A 227 -16.38 -20.87 -20.17
N GLY A 228 -16.33 -20.66 -21.49
CA GLY A 228 -17.50 -20.63 -22.38
C GLY A 228 -18.32 -21.93 -22.44
N ALA A 229 -18.34 -22.72 -21.37
CA ALA A 229 -19.05 -23.97 -21.18
C ALA A 229 -20.15 -23.79 -20.12
N SER A 230 -21.14 -22.95 -20.40
CA SER A 230 -22.46 -23.05 -19.75
C SER A 230 -23.57 -22.46 -20.61
N SER A 231 -23.82 -23.10 -21.76
CA SER A 231 -25.13 -23.10 -22.40
C SER A 231 -25.23 -24.20 -23.47
N GLU A 232 -25.40 -25.44 -23.04
CA GLU A 232 -26.23 -26.44 -23.73
C GLU A 232 -27.10 -27.15 -22.68
#